data_AF-M3TLH5-F1
#
_entry.id   AF-M3TLH5-F1
#
_cell.length_a   1.000
_cell.length_b   1.000
_cell.length_c   1.000
_cell.angle_alpha   90.00
_cell.angle_beta   90.00
_cell.angle_gamma   90.00
#
_symmetry.space_group_name_H-M   'P 1'
#
loop_
_entity.id
_entity.type
_entity.pdbx_description
1 polymer ?
#
loop_
_entity_poly.entity_id
_entity_poly.type
_entity_poly.pdbx_seq_one_letter_code
_entity_poly.pdbx_strand_id
1 'polypeptide(L)'
;MNTALLLLFISFAFSKDLIATITKDGDGNTVMFTKLEFEKCYYTSAVSSMYLTHDGDSVTCTTYLASSDCTGSVTASVTADLNDDKIKKAICSGSGDNEECSVEIKRAPRHNGFQSIILDDSDCSHRDNTQRLYVTKRKYQCGNNGTYCRYKEEDDVMYLDKYPNDKMKNDERISHDKAWECDKCSVGFMYQCGAVSTFIVSALFIFALLF
;
A
#
# COMPACT_ATOMS: atom_id res chain seq x y z
N MET A 1 -9.51 20.89 29.30
CA MET A 1 -8.89 20.34 28.07
C MET A 1 -9.72 19.12 27.66
N ASN A 2 -10.29 19.18 26.46
CA ASN A 2 -11.53 18.52 26.07
C ASN A 2 -11.46 16.98 26.06
N THR A 3 -12.31 16.33 26.86
CA THR A 3 -12.65 14.89 26.75
C THR A 3 -13.17 14.53 25.35
N ALA A 4 -13.77 15.49 24.65
CA ALA A 4 -14.16 15.35 23.24
C ALA A 4 -12.96 15.23 22.27
N LEU A 5 -11.82 15.85 22.59
CA LEU A 5 -10.60 15.71 21.79
C LEU A 5 -10.06 14.29 21.92
N LEU A 6 -10.03 13.75 23.14
CA LEU A 6 -9.55 12.39 23.43
C LEU A 6 -10.39 11.30 22.75
N LEU A 7 -11.72 11.50 22.64
CA LEU A 7 -12.63 10.57 21.95
C LEU A 7 -12.45 10.59 20.42
N LEU A 8 -12.20 11.77 19.82
CA LEU A 8 -11.80 11.88 18.42
C LEU A 8 -10.47 11.14 18.15
N PHE A 9 -9.52 11.15 19.09
CA PHE A 9 -8.26 10.40 18.94
C PHE A 9 -8.42 8.87 18.95
N ILE A 10 -9.41 8.32 19.68
CA ILE A 10 -9.63 6.87 19.74
C ILE A 10 -10.24 6.35 18.43
N SER A 11 -11.07 7.14 17.74
CA SER A 11 -11.65 6.75 16.45
C SER A 11 -10.64 6.80 15.29
N PHE A 12 -9.65 7.70 15.31
CA PHE A 12 -8.60 7.75 14.29
C PHE A 12 -7.46 6.73 14.48
N ALA A 13 -7.31 6.13 15.66
CA ALA A 13 -6.12 5.36 15.99
C ALA A 13 -6.08 3.93 15.42
N PHE A 14 -7.19 3.40 14.88
CA PHE A 14 -7.28 1.98 14.48
C PHE A 14 -8.21 1.71 13.28
N SER A 15 -8.24 2.57 12.26
CA SER A 15 -8.92 2.19 11.02
C SER A 15 -8.23 0.95 10.43
N LYS A 16 -9.00 -0.11 10.18
CA LYS A 16 -8.53 -1.24 9.39
C LYS A 16 -8.60 -0.83 7.93
N ASP A 17 -7.67 -1.33 7.14
CA ASP A 17 -7.62 -1.10 5.71
C ASP A 17 -7.97 -2.39 4.98
N LEU A 18 -8.37 -2.27 3.73
CA LEU A 18 -8.42 -3.40 2.82
C LEU A 18 -7.00 -3.68 2.32
N ILE A 19 -6.45 -4.83 2.71
CA ILE A 19 -5.09 -5.25 2.37
C ILE A 19 -5.16 -6.40 1.39
N ALA A 20 -4.58 -6.20 0.20
CA ALA A 20 -4.34 -7.29 -0.75
C ALA A 20 -2.85 -7.68 -0.69
N THR A 21 -2.56 -8.83 -0.11
CA THR A 21 -1.20 -9.38 -0.05
C THR A 21 -0.89 -10.11 -1.35
N ILE A 22 0.15 -9.65 -2.04
CA ILE A 22 0.62 -10.17 -3.34
C ILE A 22 1.75 -11.19 -3.14
N THR A 23 2.60 -10.97 -2.14
CA THR A 23 3.73 -11.86 -1.86
C THR A 23 3.87 -12.06 -0.36
N LYS A 24 4.16 -13.30 0.06
CA LYS A 24 4.41 -13.68 1.44
C LYS A 24 5.82 -14.23 1.62
N ASP A 25 6.35 -14.14 2.84
CA ASP A 25 7.57 -14.86 3.22
C ASP A 25 7.27 -16.34 3.53
N GLY A 26 8.31 -17.13 3.80
CA GLY A 26 8.16 -18.56 4.10
C GLY A 26 7.34 -18.86 5.36
N ASP A 27 7.15 -17.86 6.22
CA ASP A 27 6.34 -17.94 7.44
C ASP A 27 4.91 -17.42 7.21
N GLY A 28 4.55 -17.07 5.97
CA GLY A 28 3.23 -16.58 5.59
C GLY A 28 2.98 -15.10 5.88
N ASN A 29 4.00 -14.32 6.26
CA ASN A 29 3.84 -12.89 6.51
C ASN A 29 3.89 -12.09 5.21
N THR A 30 3.10 -11.02 5.13
CA THR A 30 3.05 -10.11 3.98
C THR A 30 4.40 -9.44 3.69
N VAL A 31 4.87 -9.56 2.44
CA VAL A 31 6.09 -8.95 1.92
C VAL A 31 5.79 -7.80 0.96
N MET A 32 4.86 -8.03 0.02
CA MET A 32 4.36 -7.04 -0.93
C MET A 32 2.84 -7.01 -0.88
N PHE A 33 2.25 -5.81 -0.87
CA PHE A 33 0.81 -5.66 -0.74
C PHE A 33 0.30 -4.33 -1.31
N THR A 34 -0.97 -4.30 -1.69
CA THR A 34 -1.71 -3.04 -1.86
C THR A 34 -2.52 -2.75 -0.60
N LYS A 35 -2.78 -1.46 -0.37
CA LYS A 35 -3.60 -0.96 0.73
C LYS A 35 -4.63 0.02 0.19
N LEU A 36 -5.89 -0.24 0.49
CA LEU A 36 -7.00 0.68 0.24
C LEU A 36 -7.64 1.06 1.59
N GLU A 37 -7.55 2.34 1.93
CA GLU A 37 -8.20 2.95 3.08
C GLU A 37 -9.70 3.08 2.76
N PHE A 38 -10.54 2.65 3.68
CA PHE A 38 -11.98 2.88 3.54
C PHE A 38 -12.30 4.37 3.67
N GLU A 39 -13.40 4.78 3.04
CA GLU A 39 -13.89 6.16 3.02
C GLU A 39 -12.91 7.17 2.39
N LYS A 40 -11.94 6.67 1.62
CA LYS A 40 -11.02 7.46 0.82
C LYS A 40 -11.40 7.39 -0.65
N CYS A 41 -11.41 8.54 -1.31
CA CYS A 41 -11.51 8.59 -2.76
C CYS A 41 -10.13 8.34 -3.40
N TYR A 42 -10.07 7.34 -4.25
CA TYR A 42 -8.88 6.96 -4.99
C TYR A 42 -8.97 7.42 -6.45
N TYR A 43 -7.95 8.14 -6.88
CA TYR A 43 -7.72 8.47 -8.28
C TYR A 43 -7.39 7.20 -9.07
N THR A 44 -8.08 6.99 -10.19
CA THR A 44 -7.79 5.89 -11.14
C THR A 44 -7.48 6.39 -12.54
N SER A 45 -7.98 7.55 -12.92
CA SER A 45 -7.60 8.31 -14.11
C SER A 45 -8.13 9.75 -14.02
N ALA A 46 -7.76 10.59 -14.98
CA ALA A 46 -8.28 11.97 -15.09
C ALA A 46 -9.82 12.05 -15.18
N VAL A 47 -10.49 10.96 -15.56
CA VAL A 47 -11.94 10.88 -15.72
C VAL A 47 -12.57 9.78 -14.88
N SER A 48 -11.83 9.16 -13.97
CA SER A 48 -12.40 8.13 -13.10
C SER A 48 -11.75 8.07 -11.72
N SER A 49 -12.58 7.80 -10.74
CA SER A 49 -12.17 7.57 -9.36
C SER A 49 -12.97 6.43 -8.74
N MET A 50 -12.47 5.91 -7.63
CA MET A 50 -13.13 4.84 -6.88
C MET A 50 -13.18 5.16 -5.40
N TYR A 51 -14.20 4.67 -4.73
CA TYR A 51 -14.45 4.86 -3.31
C TYR A 51 -14.84 3.52 -2.70
N LEU A 52 -14.31 3.22 -1.52
CA LEU A 52 -14.60 1.96 -0.83
C LEU A 52 -15.21 2.21 0.53
N THR A 53 -16.23 1.43 0.86
CA THR A 53 -16.78 1.29 2.21
C THR A 53 -16.88 -0.18 2.57
N HIS A 54 -17.12 -0.47 3.84
CA HIS A 54 -17.39 -1.83 4.28
C HIS A 54 -18.41 -1.87 5.43
N ASP A 55 -19.10 -2.99 5.53
CA ASP A 55 -19.93 -3.39 6.67
C ASP A 55 -19.58 -4.84 7.04
N GLY A 56 -18.89 -5.02 8.17
CA GLY A 56 -18.24 -6.28 8.49
C GLY A 56 -17.24 -6.68 7.39
N ASP A 57 -17.42 -7.89 6.84
CA ASP A 57 -16.62 -8.46 5.75
C ASP A 57 -17.21 -8.18 4.36
N SER A 58 -18.30 -7.40 4.28
CA SER A 58 -18.87 -6.96 3.00
C SER A 58 -18.24 -5.64 2.58
N VAL A 59 -17.63 -5.60 1.40
CA VAL A 59 -17.00 -4.40 0.83
C VAL A 59 -17.82 -3.90 -0.34
N THR A 60 -18.09 -2.59 -0.33
CA THR A 60 -18.69 -1.88 -1.45
C THR A 60 -17.63 -1.06 -2.16
N CYS A 61 -17.47 -1.27 -3.46
CA CYS A 61 -16.65 -0.45 -4.33
C CYS A 61 -17.56 0.35 -5.27
N THR A 62 -17.50 1.66 -5.18
CA THR A 62 -18.23 2.60 -6.04
C THR A 62 -17.25 3.28 -6.98
N THR A 63 -17.54 3.26 -8.28
CA THR A 63 -16.76 3.95 -9.31
C THR A 63 -17.52 5.14 -9.87
N TYR A 64 -16.79 6.21 -10.11
CA TYR A 64 -17.29 7.47 -10.62
C TYR A 64 -16.67 7.77 -11.98
N LEU A 65 -17.46 8.31 -12.91
CA LEU A 65 -16.98 8.78 -14.21
C LEU A 65 -16.95 10.31 -14.25
N ALA A 66 -16.14 10.82 -15.19
CA ALA A 66 -15.92 12.25 -15.44
C ALA A 66 -15.42 13.02 -14.20
N SER A 67 -14.73 12.33 -13.28
CA SER A 67 -14.32 12.86 -11.99
C SER A 67 -13.12 12.07 -11.46
N SER A 68 -12.13 12.77 -10.92
CA SER A 68 -10.96 12.21 -10.23
C SER A 68 -11.11 12.18 -8.70
N ASP A 69 -12.15 12.82 -8.17
CA ASP A 69 -12.36 13.10 -6.73
C ASP A 69 -13.70 12.59 -6.19
N CYS A 70 -14.32 11.61 -6.87
CA CYS A 70 -15.58 10.97 -6.47
C CYS A 70 -16.78 11.93 -6.36
N THR A 71 -16.75 13.06 -7.06
CA THR A 71 -17.87 14.03 -7.13
C THR A 71 -18.77 13.82 -8.35
N GLY A 72 -18.30 13.06 -9.33
CA GLY A 72 -19.02 12.77 -10.57
C GLY A 72 -20.22 11.84 -10.43
N SER A 73 -20.77 11.41 -11.56
CA SER A 73 -21.87 10.44 -11.58
C SER A 73 -21.36 9.04 -11.26
N VAL A 74 -22.08 8.35 -10.37
CA VAL A 74 -21.84 6.93 -10.09
C VAL A 74 -22.09 6.11 -11.35
N THR A 75 -21.10 5.30 -11.71
CA THR A 75 -21.13 4.46 -12.91
C THR A 75 -21.35 3.00 -12.58
N ALA A 76 -20.68 2.51 -11.55
CA ALA A 76 -20.94 1.19 -10.99
C ALA A 76 -20.81 1.25 -9.47
N SER A 77 -21.60 0.41 -8.80
CA SER A 77 -21.44 0.14 -7.37
C SER A 77 -21.61 -1.34 -7.17
N VAL A 78 -20.55 -2.00 -6.70
CA VAL A 78 -20.53 -3.45 -6.51
C VAL A 78 -20.25 -3.72 -5.04
N THR A 79 -21.13 -4.51 -4.42
CA THR A 79 -20.95 -5.01 -3.07
C THR A 79 -20.73 -6.50 -3.12
N ALA A 80 -19.71 -6.98 -2.42
CA ALA A 80 -19.45 -8.40 -2.27
C ALA A 80 -18.71 -8.69 -0.96
N ASP A 81 -18.79 -9.94 -0.52
CA ASP A 81 -18.03 -10.43 0.63
C ASP A 81 -16.54 -10.55 0.26
N LEU A 82 -15.63 -10.29 1.20
CA LEU A 82 -14.18 -10.45 1.00
C LEU A 82 -13.78 -11.85 0.53
N ASN A 83 -14.55 -12.87 0.89
CA ASN A 83 -14.29 -14.24 0.49
C ASN A 83 -14.78 -14.56 -0.93
N ASP A 84 -15.58 -13.67 -1.55
CA ASP A 84 -16.03 -13.80 -2.93
C ASP A 84 -14.85 -13.63 -3.90
N ASP A 85 -14.70 -14.61 -4.79
CA ASP A 85 -13.68 -14.60 -5.84
C ASP A 85 -13.74 -13.36 -6.74
N LYS A 86 -14.90 -12.71 -6.87
CA LYS A 86 -15.06 -11.48 -7.65
C LYS A 86 -14.27 -10.31 -7.05
N ILE A 87 -14.30 -10.15 -5.73
CA ILE A 87 -13.52 -9.10 -5.05
C ILE A 87 -12.03 -9.41 -5.13
N LYS A 88 -11.66 -10.67 -4.88
CA LYS A 88 -10.27 -11.10 -5.04
C LYS A 88 -9.78 -10.81 -6.45
N LYS A 89 -10.52 -11.21 -7.49
CA LYS A 89 -10.16 -10.90 -8.88
C LYS A 89 -10.10 -9.41 -9.16
N ALA A 90 -11.04 -8.61 -8.66
CA ALA A 90 -11.04 -7.17 -8.91
C ALA A 90 -9.78 -6.50 -8.33
N ILE A 91 -9.43 -6.82 -7.08
CA ILE A 91 -8.32 -6.19 -6.36
C ILE A 91 -6.96 -6.80 -6.73
N CYS A 92 -6.94 -8.11 -7.01
CA CYS A 92 -5.73 -8.87 -7.32
C CYS A 92 -5.45 -8.99 -8.82
N SER A 93 -6.27 -8.42 -9.70
CA SER A 93 -6.11 -8.51 -11.17
C SER A 93 -4.76 -8.01 -11.71
N GLY A 94 -3.97 -7.28 -10.90
CA GLY A 94 -2.61 -6.85 -11.23
C GLY A 94 -1.50 -7.83 -10.83
N SER A 95 -1.79 -8.89 -10.06
CA SER A 95 -0.84 -9.97 -9.75
C SER A 95 -1.09 -11.11 -10.73
N GLY A 96 -0.11 -11.42 -11.59
CA GLY A 96 -0.25 -12.31 -12.75
C GLY A 96 -0.91 -13.68 -12.52
N ASP A 97 -0.97 -14.17 -11.27
CA ASP A 97 -1.79 -15.31 -10.87
C ASP A 97 -2.74 -14.92 -9.72
N ASN A 98 -4.05 -14.96 -10.00
CA ASN A 98 -5.11 -14.60 -9.05
C ASN A 98 -5.17 -15.53 -7.81
N GLU A 99 -4.48 -16.67 -7.82
CA GLU A 99 -4.52 -17.67 -6.73
C GLU A 99 -3.58 -17.36 -5.55
N GLU A 100 -2.50 -16.60 -5.75
CA GLU A 100 -1.54 -16.28 -4.68
C GLU A 100 -1.90 -15.03 -3.88
N CYS A 101 -2.83 -14.22 -4.41
CA CYS A 101 -3.26 -12.99 -3.76
C CYS A 101 -4.31 -13.28 -2.67
N SER A 102 -4.13 -12.68 -1.49
CA SER A 102 -5.08 -12.77 -0.38
C SER A 102 -5.58 -11.39 0.02
N VAL A 103 -6.88 -11.26 0.26
CA VAL A 103 -7.55 -10.01 0.63
C VAL A 103 -8.10 -10.12 2.04
N GLU A 104 -7.77 -9.15 2.89
CA GLU A 104 -8.18 -9.12 4.30
C GLU A 104 -8.45 -7.68 4.76
N ILE A 105 -9.42 -7.49 5.66
CA ILE A 105 -9.59 -6.22 6.39
C ILE A 105 -8.75 -6.28 7.66
N LYS A 106 -7.60 -5.62 7.63
CA LYS A 106 -6.64 -5.60 8.74
C LYS A 106 -5.82 -4.32 8.76
N ARG A 107 -5.06 -4.14 9.84
CA ARG A 107 -4.08 -3.05 9.89
C ARG A 107 -3.00 -3.28 8.85
N ALA A 108 -2.65 -2.25 8.09
CA ALA A 108 -1.56 -2.32 7.13
C ALA A 108 -0.24 -2.78 7.79
N PRO A 109 0.47 -3.76 7.19
CA PRO A 109 1.82 -4.12 7.61
C PRO A 109 2.76 -2.92 7.61
N ARG A 110 3.77 -2.96 8.49
CA ARG A 110 4.88 -2.00 8.44
C ARG A 110 5.65 -2.20 7.13
N HIS A 111 5.78 -1.13 6.37
CA HIS A 111 6.45 -1.09 5.07
C HIS A 111 7.72 -0.24 5.14
N ASN A 112 8.59 -0.41 4.15
CA ASN A 112 9.81 0.39 3.96
C ASN A 112 9.73 1.32 2.75
N GLY A 113 8.68 1.21 1.94
CA GLY A 113 8.43 2.12 0.83
C GLY A 113 7.23 1.67 0.00
N PHE A 114 6.90 2.46 -1.00
CA PHE A 114 5.87 2.14 -1.98
C PHE A 114 6.14 2.80 -3.33
N GLN A 115 5.47 2.27 -4.35
CA GLN A 115 5.27 2.94 -5.63
C GLN A 115 3.77 3.07 -5.92
N SER A 116 3.33 4.13 -6.60
CA SER A 116 1.99 4.15 -7.17
C SER A 116 1.85 3.09 -8.26
N ILE A 117 0.63 2.57 -8.45
CA ILE A 117 0.33 1.61 -9.53
C ILE A 117 -0.58 2.21 -10.61
N ILE A 118 -1.03 3.44 -10.39
CA ILE A 118 -1.81 4.22 -11.34
C ILE A 118 -0.92 5.32 -11.89
N LEU A 119 -0.96 5.49 -13.21
CA LEU A 119 -0.30 6.58 -13.92
C LEU A 119 -1.03 7.90 -13.66
N ASP A 120 -0.30 8.86 -13.11
CA ASP A 120 -0.75 10.22 -12.86
C ASP A 120 -0.19 11.20 -13.92
N ASP A 121 -0.40 12.49 -13.74
CA ASP A 121 0.32 13.54 -14.46
C ASP A 121 1.82 13.55 -14.12
N SER A 122 2.61 14.30 -14.89
CA SER A 122 4.07 14.35 -14.76
C SER A 122 4.57 14.83 -13.39
N ASP A 123 3.73 15.50 -12.61
CA ASP A 123 4.05 16.06 -11.31
C ASP A 123 3.47 15.23 -10.16
N CYS A 124 2.77 14.13 -10.49
CA CYS A 124 2.06 13.27 -9.54
C CYS A 124 1.12 14.08 -8.62
N SER A 125 0.29 14.97 -9.20
CA SER A 125 -0.56 15.86 -8.42
C SER A 125 -1.59 15.14 -7.53
N HIS A 126 -1.93 13.89 -7.85
CA HIS A 126 -2.83 13.03 -7.10
C HIS A 126 -2.09 12.00 -6.24
N ARG A 127 -0.78 12.17 -5.99
CA ARG A 127 0.08 11.20 -5.26
C ARG A 127 -0.54 10.63 -3.99
N ASP A 128 -1.31 11.42 -3.25
CA ASP A 128 -1.93 11.01 -1.98
C ASP A 128 -3.20 10.16 -2.15
N ASN A 129 -3.79 10.18 -3.34
CA ASN A 129 -5.03 9.49 -3.68
C ASN A 129 -4.83 8.39 -4.73
N THR A 130 -3.61 8.08 -5.15
CA THR A 130 -3.37 6.92 -6.03
C THR A 130 -3.33 5.61 -5.25
N GLN A 131 -3.73 4.51 -5.89
CA GLN A 131 -3.41 3.18 -5.39
C GLN A 131 -1.90 2.94 -5.41
N ARG A 132 -1.40 2.17 -4.44
CA ARG A 132 0.04 1.98 -4.21
C ARG A 132 0.36 0.50 -3.95
N LEU A 133 1.51 0.07 -4.46
CA LEU A 133 2.17 -1.18 -4.12
C LEU A 133 3.21 -0.89 -3.04
N TYR A 134 3.00 -1.45 -1.86
CA TYR A 134 3.89 -1.33 -0.71
C TYR A 134 4.80 -2.54 -0.63
N VAL A 135 6.04 -2.29 -0.21
CA VAL A 135 7.05 -3.32 0.07
C VAL A 135 7.41 -3.30 1.54
N THR A 136 7.82 -4.44 2.08
CA THR A 136 8.34 -4.54 3.45
C THR A 136 9.82 -4.92 3.45
N LYS A 137 10.48 -4.73 4.60
CA LYS A 137 11.86 -5.15 4.84
C LYS A 137 12.05 -6.67 5.02
N ARG A 138 11.00 -7.47 4.80
CA ARG A 138 11.03 -8.93 5.01
C ARG A 138 11.80 -9.60 3.88
N LYS A 139 12.44 -10.72 4.23
CA LYS A 139 13.06 -11.62 3.24
C LYS A 139 12.00 -12.52 2.63
N TYR A 140 12.13 -12.84 1.36
CA TYR A 140 11.21 -13.75 0.68
C TYR A 140 11.93 -14.51 -0.43
N GLN A 141 11.41 -15.66 -0.82
CA GLN A 141 11.95 -16.40 -1.96
C GLN A 141 11.55 -15.68 -3.25
N CYS A 142 12.54 -15.33 -4.07
CA CYS A 142 12.35 -14.62 -5.31
C CYS A 142 12.98 -15.43 -6.45
N GLY A 143 12.14 -15.99 -7.33
CA GLY A 143 12.58 -16.82 -8.45
C GLY A 143 12.73 -18.30 -8.13
N ASN A 144 12.85 -19.09 -9.21
CA ASN A 144 12.66 -20.55 -9.16
C ASN A 144 13.88 -21.33 -8.66
N ASN A 145 15.02 -20.66 -8.43
CA ASN A 145 16.30 -21.31 -8.12
C ASN A 145 16.64 -21.28 -6.62
N GLY A 146 15.64 -21.10 -5.74
CA GLY A 146 15.86 -20.99 -4.29
C GLY A 146 16.55 -19.69 -3.85
N THR A 147 16.58 -18.67 -4.70
CA THR A 147 17.14 -17.36 -4.37
C THR A 147 16.21 -16.56 -3.47
N TYR A 148 16.79 -15.72 -2.61
CA TYR A 148 16.06 -14.89 -1.66
C TYR A 148 16.28 -13.41 -1.95
N CYS A 149 15.23 -12.61 -1.76
CA CYS A 149 15.26 -11.17 -1.99
C CYS A 149 14.78 -10.41 -0.75
N ARG A 150 15.15 -9.13 -0.69
CA ARG A 150 14.62 -8.16 0.27
C ARG A 150 14.77 -6.75 -0.29
N TYR A 151 13.74 -5.93 -0.06
CA TYR A 151 13.82 -4.49 -0.30
C TYR A 151 14.59 -3.80 0.83
N LYS A 152 15.55 -2.95 0.48
CA LYS A 152 16.38 -2.20 1.42
C LYS A 152 16.54 -0.77 0.94
N GLU A 153 16.30 0.17 1.86
CA GLU A 153 16.54 1.60 1.63
C GLU A 153 17.99 1.92 2.04
N GLU A 154 18.74 2.57 1.15
CA GLU A 154 20.09 3.10 1.36
C GLU A 154 20.21 4.45 0.64
N ASP A 155 20.65 5.50 1.33
CA ASP A 155 20.91 6.83 0.76
C ASP A 155 19.78 7.38 -0.14
N ASP A 156 18.53 7.39 0.36
CA ASP A 156 17.34 7.82 -0.36
C ASP A 156 17.11 7.08 -1.70
N VAL A 157 17.53 5.82 -1.75
CA VAL A 157 17.27 4.89 -2.85
C VAL A 157 16.76 3.56 -2.30
N MET A 158 15.70 3.05 -2.90
CA MET A 158 15.26 1.68 -2.66
C MET A 158 16.01 0.72 -3.57
N TYR A 159 16.55 -0.34 -2.97
CA TYR A 159 17.21 -1.44 -3.64
C TYR A 159 16.47 -2.74 -3.42
N LEU A 160 16.55 -3.63 -4.41
CA LEU A 160 16.23 -5.04 -4.28
C LEU A 160 17.55 -5.81 -4.15
N ASP A 161 17.86 -6.26 -2.94
CA ASP A 161 18.98 -7.17 -2.73
C ASP A 161 18.58 -8.59 -3.09
N LYS A 162 19.49 -9.36 -3.72
CA LYS A 162 19.32 -10.79 -4.00
C LYS A 162 20.44 -11.63 -3.38
N TYR A 163 20.09 -12.80 -2.84
CA TYR A 163 20.99 -13.71 -2.13
C TYR A 163 20.77 -15.16 -2.57
N PRO A 164 21.79 -16.03 -2.43
CA PRO A 164 21.71 -17.44 -2.83
C PRO A 164 20.95 -18.30 -1.83
N ASN A 165 20.74 -17.80 -0.61
CA ASN A 165 20.08 -18.52 0.48
C ASN A 165 19.41 -17.54 1.46
N ASP A 166 18.65 -18.09 2.40
CA ASP A 166 17.82 -17.33 3.33
C ASP A 166 18.60 -16.66 4.47
N LYS A 167 19.88 -16.99 4.67
CA LYS A 167 20.74 -16.36 5.69
C LYS A 167 21.10 -14.93 5.31
N MET A 168 21.10 -14.63 4.01
CA MET A 168 21.29 -13.29 3.45
C MET A 168 22.52 -12.56 4.00
N LYS A 169 23.67 -13.24 4.00
CA LYS A 169 24.91 -12.57 4.39
C LYS A 169 25.37 -11.61 3.28
N ASN A 170 25.82 -10.43 3.68
CA ASN A 170 26.19 -9.37 2.75
C ASN A 170 27.36 -9.75 1.81
N ASP A 171 28.29 -10.58 2.27
CA ASP A 171 29.41 -11.11 1.49
C ASP A 171 29.00 -12.17 0.46
N GLU A 172 27.81 -12.76 0.62
CA GLU A 172 27.21 -13.71 -0.32
C GLU A 172 26.19 -13.05 -1.26
N ARG A 173 26.01 -11.72 -1.22
CA ARG A 173 25.01 -11.01 -2.02
C ARG A 173 25.26 -11.19 -3.52
N ILE A 174 24.25 -11.68 -4.25
CA ILE A 174 24.29 -11.90 -5.70
C ILE A 174 24.16 -10.56 -6.43
N SER A 175 23.18 -9.74 -6.03
CA SER A 175 22.95 -8.43 -6.65
C SER A 175 22.38 -7.43 -5.65
N HIS A 176 22.55 -6.16 -6.00
CA HIS A 176 22.05 -5.00 -5.28
C HIS A 176 21.50 -4.04 -6.32
N ASP A 177 20.29 -4.35 -6.77
CA ASP A 177 19.71 -3.71 -7.94
C ASP A 177 18.86 -2.53 -7.49
N LYS A 178 19.11 -1.35 -8.07
CA LYS A 178 18.31 -0.17 -7.80
C LYS A 178 16.87 -0.42 -8.27
N ALA A 179 15.93 -0.31 -7.36
CA ALA A 179 14.50 -0.41 -7.65
C ALA A 179 13.92 0.97 -7.98
N TRP A 180 14.10 1.96 -7.11
CA TRP A 180 13.67 3.35 -7.34
C TRP A 180 14.43 4.35 -6.46
N GLU A 181 14.40 5.62 -6.86
CA GLU A 181 14.81 6.73 -6.00
C GLU A 181 13.63 7.18 -5.13
N CYS A 182 13.89 7.53 -3.88
CA CYS A 182 12.87 7.92 -2.93
C CYS A 182 12.34 9.33 -3.21
N ASP A 183 11.08 9.57 -2.83
CA ASP A 183 10.37 10.85 -2.93
C ASP A 183 10.39 11.50 -4.33
N LYS A 184 10.33 10.65 -5.38
CA LYS A 184 10.34 11.10 -6.77
C LYS A 184 9.08 10.70 -7.51
N CYS A 185 8.55 11.66 -8.28
CA CYS A 185 7.65 11.38 -9.38
C CYS A 185 8.48 11.09 -10.63
N SER A 186 8.30 9.91 -11.24
CA SER A 186 8.96 9.54 -12.48
C SER A 186 7.94 9.02 -13.47
N VAL A 187 7.72 9.79 -14.54
CA VAL A 187 6.76 9.45 -15.60
C VAL A 187 5.36 9.17 -15.03
N GLY A 188 4.90 10.03 -14.10
CA GLY A 188 3.58 9.90 -13.47
C GLY A 188 3.44 8.78 -12.44
N PHE A 189 4.53 8.12 -12.05
CA PHE A 189 4.54 7.20 -10.91
C PHE A 189 5.26 7.82 -9.72
N MET A 190 4.61 7.83 -8.56
CA MET A 190 5.19 8.32 -7.32
C MET A 190 5.92 7.17 -6.61
N TYR A 191 7.18 7.40 -6.26
CA TYR A 191 8.03 6.49 -5.50
C TYR A 191 8.38 7.12 -4.17
N GLN A 192 8.26 6.36 -3.08
CA GLN A 192 8.58 6.84 -1.73
C GLN A 192 9.25 5.74 -0.92
N CYS A 193 10.17 6.15 -0.05
CA CYS A 193 10.79 5.29 0.95
C CYS A 193 10.41 5.73 2.36
N GLY A 194 10.71 4.88 3.32
CA GLY A 194 10.20 5.00 4.67
C GLY A 194 8.68 4.78 4.78
N ALA A 195 8.26 4.30 5.94
CA ALA A 195 6.93 4.60 6.43
C ALA A 195 7.05 5.91 7.21
N VAL A 196 6.15 6.89 6.99
CA VAL A 196 6.06 8.07 7.86
C VAL A 196 5.98 7.55 9.29
N SER A 197 7.03 7.79 10.07
CA SER A 197 7.13 7.28 11.44
C SER A 197 6.01 7.92 12.24
N THR A 198 5.00 7.13 12.60
CA THR A 198 3.92 7.55 13.52
C THR A 198 4.49 8.14 14.82
N PHE A 199 5.70 7.76 15.20
CA PHE A 199 6.46 8.32 16.32
C PHE A 199 6.77 9.82 16.16
N ILE A 200 7.10 10.28 14.95
CA ILE A 200 7.40 11.70 14.65
C ILE A 200 6.12 12.54 14.76
N VAL A 201 5.01 12.01 14.25
CA VAL A 201 3.70 12.67 14.34
C VAL A 201 3.25 12.77 15.80
N SER A 202 3.42 11.70 16.60
CA SER A 202 3.09 11.72 18.03
C SER A 202 3.97 12.69 18.83
N ALA A 203 5.27 12.79 18.52
CA ALA A 203 6.20 13.70 19.22
C ALA A 203 5.91 15.17 18.94
N LEU A 204 5.63 15.53 17.68
CA LEU A 204 5.23 16.90 17.29
C LEU A 204 3.90 17.30 17.93
N PHE A 205 2.97 16.35 18.10
CA PHE A 205 1.67 16.60 18.72
C PHE A 205 1.75 16.79 20.24
N ILE A 206 2.63 16.04 20.93
CA ILE A 206 2.91 16.24 22.36
C ILE A 206 3.56 17.62 22.57
N PHE A 207 4.48 18.03 21.69
CA PHE A 207 5.06 19.37 21.74
C PHE A 207 4.01 20.47 21.54
N ALA A 208 3.08 20.31 20.59
CA ALA A 208 1.99 21.28 20.36
C ALA A 208 0.90 21.31 21.46
N LEU A 209 0.88 20.33 22.37
CA LEU A 209 -0.02 20.29 23.53
C LEU A 209 0.66 20.79 24.82
N LEU A 210 1.99 20.83 24.85
CA LEU A 210 2.80 21.27 25.99
C LEU A 210 3.30 22.72 25.86
N PHE A 211 3.12 23.34 24.68
CA PHE A 211 3.44 24.74 24.35
C PHE A 211 2.26 25.40 23.65
#